data_AF-A0A7V5FHB3-F1
#
_entry.id   AF-A0A7V5FHB3-F1
#
_cell.length_a   1.000
_cell.length_b   1.000
_cell.length_c   1.000
_cell.angle_alpha   90.00
_cell.angle_beta   90.00
_cell.angle_gamma   90.00
#
_symmetry.space_group_name_H-M   'P 1'
#
loop_
_entity.id
_entity.type
_entity.pdbx_description
1 polymer ?
#
loop_
_entity_poly.entity_id
_entity_poly.type
_entity_poly.pdbx_seq_one_letter_code
_entity_poly.pdbx_strand_id
1 'polypeptide(L)' 'MTFNPQKRHRRSIRLKGYDYTQPGAYFVTLVTHDRECLFGEIVDGEMRLN' A
#
# COMPACT_ATOMS: atom_id res chain seq x y z
N MET A 1 12.67 10.84 16.73
CA MET A 1 11.38 10.14 16.97
C MET A 1 11.66 8.67 17.18
N THR A 2 11.44 8.15 18.39
CA THR A 2 11.81 6.76 18.74
C THR A 2 10.68 5.80 18.34
N PHE A 3 10.98 4.85 17.46
CA PHE A 3 10.03 3.83 17.02
C PHE A 3 9.69 2.89 18.18
N ASN A 4 8.41 2.88 18.63
CA ASN A 4 7.93 1.94 19.64
C ASN A 4 7.16 0.78 18.97
N PRO A 5 7.80 -0.39 18.78
CA PRO A 5 7.18 -1.55 18.15
C PRO A 5 6.00 -2.15 18.94
N GLN A 6 5.91 -1.89 20.25
CA GLN A 6 4.81 -2.39 21.10
C GLN A 6 3.50 -1.61 20.87
N LYS A 7 3.59 -0.34 20.43
CA LYS A 7 2.40 0.50 20.15
C LYS A 7 1.71 0.17 18.83
N ARG A 8 2.38 -0.53 17.91
CA ARG A 8 1.81 -0.90 16.60
C ARG A 8 1.80 -2.41 16.49
N HIS A 9 0.64 -3.01 16.74
CA HIS A 9 0.36 -4.45 16.53
C HIS A 9 0.48 -4.92 15.07
N ARG A 10 1.04 -4.10 14.19
CA ARG A 10 1.22 -4.40 12.78
C ARG A 10 2.53 -5.17 12.62
N ARG A 11 2.41 -6.46 12.33
CA ARG A 11 3.56 -7.29 11.91
C ARG A 11 4.07 -6.80 10.56
N SER A 12 5.37 -7.03 10.31
CA SER A 12 5.95 -6.80 8.99
C SER A 12 5.31 -7.74 7.98
N ILE A 13 4.91 -7.19 6.83
CA ILE A 13 4.45 -7.98 5.67
C ILE A 13 5.63 -8.44 4.80
N ARG A 14 6.85 -7.97 5.09
CA ARG A 14 8.02 -8.28 4.27
C ARG A 14 8.47 -9.71 4.50
N LEU A 15 8.76 -10.41 3.40
CA LEU A 15 9.33 -11.75 3.43
C LEU A 15 10.74 -11.69 4.02
N LYS A 16 11.02 -12.57 4.98
CA LYS A 16 12.33 -12.64 5.62
C LYS A 16 13.37 -13.13 4.60
N GLY A 17 14.46 -12.38 4.44
CA GLY A 17 15.56 -12.73 3.54
C GLY A 17 15.30 -12.42 2.06
N TYR A 18 14.17 -11.81 1.72
CA TYR A 18 13.91 -11.38 0.35
C TYR A 18 14.65 -10.07 0.05
N ASP A 19 15.34 -10.04 -1.09
CA ASP A 19 16.04 -8.87 -1.59
C ASP A 19 15.09 -7.99 -2.42
N TYR A 20 14.60 -6.92 -1.78
CA TYR A 20 13.66 -5.97 -2.36
C TYR A 20 14.30 -5.02 -3.40
N THR A 21 15.62 -5.09 -3.63
CA THR A 21 16.28 -4.29 -4.68
C THR A 21 16.11 -4.90 -6.08
N GLN A 22 15.73 -6.18 -6.15
CA GLN A 22 15.52 -6.87 -7.42
C GLN A 22 14.24 -6.38 -8.11
N PRO A 23 14.22 -6.33 -9.45
CA PRO A 23 13.01 -6.06 -10.21
C PRO A 23 11.91 -7.07 -9.88
N GLY A 24 10.69 -6.58 -9.61
CA GLY A 24 9.53 -7.39 -9.29
C GLY A 24 8.24 -6.59 -9.37
N ALA A 25 7.09 -7.26 -9.27
CA ALA A 25 5.77 -6.65 -9.31
C ALA A 25 5.00 -6.89 -8.01
N TYR A 26 4.23 -5.88 -7.59
CA TYR A 26 3.29 -5.99 -6.47
C TYR A 26 1.88 -5.72 -6.97
N PHE A 27 0.94 -6.56 -6.56
CA PHE A 27 -0.48 -6.30 -6.72
C PHE A 27 -1.03 -5.89 -5.36
N VAL A 28 -1.55 -4.68 -5.28
CA VAL A 28 -2.15 -4.14 -4.06
C VAL A 28 -3.62 -3.90 -4.32
N THR A 29 -4.47 -4.48 -3.48
CA THR A 29 -5.89 -4.15 -3.41
C THR A 29 -6.12 -3.40 -2.11
N LEU A 30 -6.80 -2.26 -2.18
CA LEU A 30 -7.10 -1.43 -1.02
C LEU A 30 -8.54 -0.91 -1.14
N VAL A 31 -9.13 -0.60 0.01
CA VAL A 31 -10.41 0.08 0.12
C VAL A 31 -10.21 1.34 0.94
N THR A 32 -10.87 2.41 0.54
CA THR A 32 -10.89 3.68 1.28
C THR A 32 -11.75 3.56 2.53
N HIS A 33 -11.55 4.50 3.46
CA HIS A 33 -12.47 4.65 4.57
C HIS A 33 -13.88 4.92 4.04
N ASP A 34 -14.87 4.27 4.64
CA ASP A 34 -16.29 4.33 4.25
C ASP A 34 -16.58 4.09 2.75
N ARG A 35 -15.62 3.47 2.03
CA ARG A 35 -15.70 3.21 0.59
C ARG A 35 -15.85 4.47 -0.26
N GLU A 36 -15.35 5.60 0.22
CA GLU A 36 -15.36 6.87 -0.51
C GLU A 36 -14.47 6.83 -1.75
N CYS A 37 -14.88 7.48 -2.85
CA CYS A 37 -14.11 7.54 -4.10
C CYS A 37 -12.99 8.61 -4.03
N LEU A 38 -12.02 8.43 -3.12
CA LEU A 38 -11.02 9.45 -2.80
C LEU A 38 -9.91 9.61 -3.83
N PHE A 39 -9.56 8.55 -4.56
CA PHE A 39 -8.41 8.58 -5.47
C PHE A 39 -8.76 9.15 -6.86
N GLY A 40 -10.05 9.31 -7.16
CA GLY A 40 -10.56 9.70 -8.47
C GLY A 40 -11.01 8.49 -9.28
N GLU A 41 -10.97 8.60 -10.61
CA GLU A 41 -11.52 7.62 -11.55
C GLU A 41 -10.48 7.13 -12.56
N ILE A 42 -10.70 5.94 -13.12
CA ILE A 42 -9.90 5.43 -14.23
C ILE A 42 -10.71 5.63 -15.52
N VAL A 43 -10.18 6.40 -16.46
CA VAL A 43 -10.79 6.66 -17.77
C VAL A 43 -9.76 6.32 -18.84
N ASP A 44 -10.16 5.48 -19.81
CA ASP A 44 -9.29 5.00 -20.91
C ASP A 44 -7.95 4.38 -20.45
N GLY A 45 -7.96 3.74 -19.28
CA GLY A 45 -6.77 3.10 -18.69
C GLY A 45 -5.85 4.07 -17.93
N GLU A 46 -6.22 5.35 -17.84
CA GLU A 46 -5.46 6.37 -17.13
C GLU A 46 -6.15 6.79 -15.83
N MET A 47 -5.35 7.04 -14.80
CA MET A 47 -5.84 7.52 -13.51
C MET A 47 -6.08 9.03 -13.58
N ARG A 48 -7.33 9.47 -13.34
CA ARG A 48 -7.71 10.87 -13.15
C ARG A 48 -7.91 11.13 -11.66
N LEU A 49 -7.11 12.02 -11.09
CA LEU A 49 -7.17 12.40 -9.68
C LEU A 49 -8.29 13.43 -9.44
N ASN A 50 -8.86 13.42 -8.22
CA ASN A 50 -9.85 14.40 -7.76
C ASN A 50 -9.26 15.80 -7.54
#